data_AF-A0A482X5W2-F1
#
_entry.id   AF-A0A482X5W2-F1
#
_cell.length_a   1.000
_cell.length_b   1.000
_cell.length_c   1.000
_cell.angle_alpha   90.00
_cell.angle_beta   90.00
_cell.angle_gamma   90.00
#
_symmetry.space_group_name_H-M   'P 1'
#
loop_
_entity.id
_entity.type
_entity.pdbx_description
1 polymer ?
#
loop_
_entity_poly.entity_id
_entity_poly.type
_entity_poly.pdbx_seq_one_letter_code
_entity_poly.pdbx_strand_id
1 'polypeptide(L)'
;MILKKMKWSHYDDIMGAWLSSMSMEQKLDLRAAHIACFPVFLISMGFASVRWSERIINIFEEYSVYHKEQEHCFKAMHTFIKETWMRTSKHFPRLIVILLKALYDLSDQDSCAKNKNYENRVSSIVQCLNLLMKLAPEQMNKIGCDLRTDSTFCEVVKKYF
;
A
#
# COMPACT_ATOMS: atom_id res chain seq x y z
N MET A 1 30.40 -2.96 4.43
CA MET A 1 29.68 -3.49 3.26
C MET A 1 29.47 -2.35 2.27
N ILE A 2 30.22 -2.33 1.17
CA ILE A 2 30.14 -1.23 0.18
C ILE A 2 28.78 -1.32 -0.52
N LEU A 3 27.94 -0.31 -0.30
CA LEU A 3 26.66 -0.15 -1.00
C LEU A 3 26.94 0.06 -2.48
N LYS A 4 26.86 -1.01 -3.28
CA LYS A 4 26.87 -0.91 -4.74
C LYS A 4 25.71 0.01 -5.13
N LYS A 5 26.02 1.22 -5.62
CA LYS A 5 25.01 2.14 -6.17
C LYS A 5 24.25 1.38 -7.24
N MET A 6 22.93 1.26 -7.09
CA MET A 6 22.08 0.67 -8.12
C MET A 6 22.24 1.50 -9.39
N LYS A 7 22.68 0.88 -10.48
CA LYS A 7 22.81 1.56 -11.77
C LYS A 7 21.40 1.90 -12.28
N TRP A 8 21.29 3.02 -12.99
CA TRP A 8 20.07 3.34 -13.71
C TRP A 8 19.85 2.32 -14.83
N SER A 9 18.61 1.91 -15.04
CA SER A 9 18.23 0.90 -16.02
C SER A 9 17.05 1.39 -16.86
N HIS A 10 16.75 0.70 -17.96
CA HIS A 10 15.56 1.02 -18.76
C HIS A 10 14.24 0.89 -17.96
N TYR A 11 14.21 0.01 -16.96
CA TYR A 11 13.09 -0.08 -16.02
C TYR A 11 12.87 1.22 -15.25
N ASP A 12 13.91 2.00 -14.99
CA ASP A 12 13.78 3.29 -14.31
C ASP A 12 13.16 4.34 -15.23
N ASP A 13 13.47 4.32 -16.53
CA ASP A 13 12.83 5.21 -17.51
C ASP A 13 11.32 4.90 -17.59
N ILE A 14 10.98 3.61 -17.70
CA ILE A 14 9.60 3.13 -17.74
C ILE A 14 8.88 3.47 -16.43
N MET A 15 9.48 3.19 -15.27
CA MET A 15 8.91 3.51 -13.96
C MET A 15 8.66 5.02 -13.82
N GLY A 16 9.63 5.82 -14.25
CA GLY A 16 9.56 7.28 -14.20
C GLY A 16 8.37 7.82 -14.98
N ALA A 17 8.20 7.35 -16.23
CA ALA A 17 7.09 7.73 -17.10
C ALA A 17 5.75 7.19 -16.59
N TRP A 18 5.71 5.92 -16.20
CA TRP A 18 4.47 5.26 -15.77
C TRP A 18 3.92 5.88 -14.49
N LEU A 19 4.77 6.18 -13.50
CA LEU A 19 4.34 6.89 -12.29
C LEU A 19 3.83 8.30 -12.60
N SER A 20 4.36 8.98 -13.62
CA SER A 20 3.85 10.28 -14.05
C SER A 20 2.43 10.13 -14.62
N SER A 21 2.23 9.15 -15.50
CA SER A 21 0.91 8.83 -16.05
C SER A 21 -0.09 8.48 -14.95
N MET A 22 0.28 7.61 -13.99
CA MET A 22 -0.58 7.25 -12.87
C MET A 22 -0.96 8.48 -12.03
N SER A 23 -0.01 9.37 -11.72
CA SER A 23 -0.29 10.56 -10.90
C SER A 23 -1.22 11.58 -11.56
N MET A 24 -1.28 11.59 -12.89
CA MET A 24 -2.13 12.53 -13.63
C MET A 24 -3.45 11.92 -14.07
N GLU A 25 -3.57 10.58 -14.08
CA GLU A 25 -4.76 9.89 -14.56
C GLU A 25 -5.96 10.19 -13.66
N GLN A 26 -7.09 10.58 -14.23
CA GLN A 26 -8.33 10.90 -13.50
C GLN A 26 -9.46 9.92 -13.82
N LYS A 27 -9.33 9.14 -14.88
CA LYS A 27 -10.31 8.12 -15.26
C LYS A 27 -10.07 6.87 -14.41
N LEU A 28 -11.01 6.59 -13.50
CA LEU A 28 -10.96 5.45 -12.57
C LEU A 28 -10.69 4.10 -13.26
N ASP A 29 -11.19 3.92 -14.48
CA ASP A 29 -10.99 2.71 -15.26
C ASP A 29 -9.52 2.52 -15.68
N LEU A 30 -8.86 3.62 -16.07
CA LEU A 30 -7.45 3.62 -16.44
C LEU A 30 -6.56 3.53 -15.20
N ARG A 31 -6.94 4.18 -14.10
CA ARG A 31 -6.27 4.00 -12.80
C ARG A 31 -6.26 2.53 -12.38
N ALA A 32 -7.43 1.90 -12.38
CA ALA A 32 -7.58 0.48 -12.06
C ALA A 32 -6.73 -0.41 -12.98
N ALA A 33 -6.72 -0.14 -14.29
CA ALA A 33 -5.89 -0.88 -15.25
C ALA A 33 -4.39 -0.70 -14.97
N HIS A 34 -3.93 0.53 -14.70
CA HIS A 34 -2.53 0.78 -14.35
C HIS A 34 -2.12 0.02 -13.09
N ILE A 35 -2.88 0.17 -12.00
CA ILE A 35 -2.51 -0.42 -10.72
C ILE A 35 -2.64 -1.94 -10.72
N ALA A 36 -3.52 -2.52 -11.55
CA ALA A 36 -3.64 -3.97 -11.69
C ALA A 36 -2.37 -4.63 -12.28
N CYS A 37 -1.69 -3.95 -13.20
CA CYS A 37 -0.46 -4.43 -13.82
C CYS A 37 0.80 -4.11 -12.98
N PHE A 38 0.70 -3.15 -12.06
CA PHE A 38 1.84 -2.63 -11.32
C PHE A 38 2.61 -3.67 -10.47
N PRO A 39 1.95 -4.66 -9.81
CA PRO A 39 2.67 -5.70 -9.06
C PRO A 39 3.70 -6.47 -9.90
N VAL A 40 3.35 -6.84 -11.14
CA VAL A 40 4.25 -7.59 -12.04
C VAL A 40 5.52 -6.79 -12.32
N PHE A 41 5.37 -5.48 -12.49
CA PHE A 41 6.49 -4.59 -12.76
C PHE A 41 7.34 -4.35 -11.51
N LEU A 42 6.72 -4.22 -10.33
CA LEU A 42 7.43 -4.13 -9.05
C LEU A 42 8.27 -5.37 -8.78
N ILE A 43 7.76 -6.57 -9.07
CA ILE A 43 8.52 -7.83 -8.98
C ILE A 43 9.71 -7.81 -9.95
N SER A 44 9.49 -7.35 -11.18
CA SER A 44 10.53 -7.31 -12.22
C SER A 44 11.67 -6.33 -11.87
N MET A 45 11.34 -5.19 -11.26
CA MET A 45 12.34 -4.25 -10.72
C MET A 45 12.96 -4.74 -9.41
N GLY A 46 12.22 -5.53 -8.64
CA GLY A 46 12.55 -5.95 -7.28
C GLY A 46 12.99 -4.76 -6.44
N PHE A 47 14.16 -4.90 -5.81
CA PHE A 47 14.74 -3.91 -4.90
C PHE A 47 15.03 -2.54 -5.54
N ALA A 48 15.17 -2.45 -6.86
CA ALA A 48 15.41 -1.17 -7.54
C ALA A 48 14.24 -0.19 -7.40
N SER A 49 13.03 -0.71 -7.17
CA SER A 49 11.82 0.09 -6.95
C SER A 49 11.92 1.00 -5.71
N VAL A 50 12.81 0.71 -4.74
CA VAL A 50 13.09 1.57 -3.58
C VAL A 50 13.41 3.02 -3.99
N ARG A 51 14.07 3.22 -5.14
CA ARG A 51 14.40 4.57 -5.64
C ARG A 51 13.15 5.43 -5.83
N TRP A 52 12.03 4.80 -6.13
CA TRP A 52 10.77 5.44 -6.48
C TRP A 52 9.78 5.46 -5.30
N SER A 53 10.21 5.07 -4.09
CA SER A 53 9.34 4.86 -2.93
C SER A 53 8.36 5.99 -2.68
N GLU A 54 8.82 7.25 -2.63
CA GLU A 54 7.93 8.39 -2.36
C GLU A 54 6.81 8.52 -3.39
N ARG A 55 7.14 8.41 -4.68
CA ARG A 55 6.15 8.50 -5.76
C ARG A 55 5.20 7.31 -5.73
N ILE A 56 5.71 6.11 -5.48
CA ILE A 56 4.91 4.89 -5.34
C ILE A 56 3.91 5.02 -4.19
N ILE A 57 4.37 5.51 -3.03
CA ILE A 57 3.53 5.67 -1.85
C ILE A 57 2.47 6.75 -2.07
N ASN A 58 2.80 7.84 -2.78
CA ASN A 58 1.80 8.84 -3.15
C ASN A 58 0.68 8.24 -4.01
N ILE A 59 1.03 7.40 -5.00
CA ILE A 59 0.04 6.66 -5.79
C ILE A 59 -0.81 5.75 -4.89
N PHE A 60 -0.19 5.02 -3.96
CA PHE A 60 -0.94 4.15 -3.06
C PHE A 60 -1.92 4.92 -2.16
N GLU A 61 -1.49 6.06 -1.62
CA GLU A 61 -2.36 6.89 -0.81
C GLU A 61 -3.58 7.35 -1.61
N GLU A 62 -3.37 7.86 -2.82
CA GLU A 62 -4.46 8.31 -3.69
C GLU A 62 -5.38 7.17 -4.15
N TYR A 63 -4.80 6.05 -4.62
CA TYR A 63 -5.55 4.93 -5.19
C TYR A 63 -6.17 4.03 -4.11
N SER A 64 -5.84 4.25 -2.83
CA SER A 64 -6.49 3.54 -1.72
C SER A 64 -7.89 4.08 -1.41
N VAL A 65 -8.30 5.20 -1.98
CA VAL A 65 -9.57 5.87 -1.66
C VAL A 65 -10.75 5.29 -2.42
N TYR A 66 -10.60 5.02 -3.73
CA TYR A 66 -11.72 4.63 -4.59
C TYR A 66 -11.86 3.11 -4.73
N HIS A 67 -13.11 2.62 -4.65
CA HIS A 67 -13.40 1.17 -4.62
C HIS A 67 -12.88 0.37 -5.82
N LYS A 68 -12.86 0.97 -7.03
CA LYS A 68 -12.51 0.27 -8.26
C LYS A 68 -11.03 -0.12 -8.33
N GLU A 69 -10.16 0.66 -7.72
CA GLU A 69 -8.71 0.47 -7.76
C GLU A 69 -8.13 -0.05 -6.43
N GLN A 70 -8.87 0.07 -5.32
CA GLN A 70 -8.47 -0.33 -3.97
C GLN A 70 -7.86 -1.74 -3.88
N GLU A 71 -8.54 -2.77 -4.38
CA GLU A 71 -8.04 -4.15 -4.27
C GLU A 71 -6.67 -4.31 -4.95
N HIS A 72 -6.53 -3.77 -6.16
CA HIS A 72 -5.29 -3.80 -6.91
C HIS A 72 -4.20 -2.94 -6.25
N CYS A 73 -4.59 -1.80 -5.67
CA CYS A 73 -3.70 -0.93 -4.91
C CYS A 73 -3.08 -1.67 -3.72
N PHE A 74 -3.87 -2.38 -2.92
CA PHE A 74 -3.34 -3.14 -1.78
C PHE A 74 -2.49 -4.33 -2.21
N LYS A 75 -2.83 -5.01 -3.32
CA LYS A 75 -1.97 -6.07 -3.91
C LYS A 75 -0.62 -5.52 -4.37
N ALA A 76 -0.61 -4.34 -5.00
CA ALA A 76 0.62 -3.66 -5.39
C ALA A 76 1.44 -3.21 -4.18
N MET A 77 0.78 -2.70 -3.14
CA MET A 77 1.42 -2.31 -1.90
C MET A 77 2.07 -3.51 -1.19
N HIS A 78 1.36 -4.64 -1.08
CA HIS A 78 1.92 -5.88 -0.53
C HIS A 78 3.18 -6.30 -1.27
N THR A 79 3.13 -6.26 -2.61
CA THR A 79 4.26 -6.59 -3.48
C THR A 79 5.42 -5.64 -3.25
N PHE A 80 5.18 -4.33 -3.23
CA PHE A 80 6.20 -3.33 -2.96
C PHE A 80 6.89 -3.58 -1.61
N ILE A 81 6.11 -3.74 -0.52
CA ILE A 81 6.65 -4.02 0.81
C ILE A 81 7.53 -5.28 0.77
N LYS A 82 7.04 -6.36 0.17
CA LYS A 82 7.76 -7.64 0.07
C LYS A 82 9.11 -7.49 -0.66
N GLU A 83 9.15 -6.72 -1.73
CA GLU A 83 10.36 -6.55 -2.54
C GLU A 83 11.36 -5.54 -1.96
N THR A 84 10.90 -4.58 -1.14
CA THR A 84 11.73 -3.42 -0.75
C THR A 84 11.99 -3.26 0.75
N TRP A 85 11.40 -4.12 1.60
CA TRP A 85 11.32 -3.91 3.05
C TRP A 85 12.63 -3.50 3.74
N MET A 86 13.77 -4.07 3.34
CA MET A 86 15.07 -3.79 3.97
C MET A 86 15.48 -2.31 3.88
N ARG A 87 14.93 -1.54 2.93
CA ARG A 87 15.27 -0.11 2.73
C ARG A 87 14.08 0.83 2.75
N THR A 88 12.86 0.31 2.91
CA THR A 88 11.64 1.13 2.98
C THR A 88 11.06 1.23 4.39
N SER A 89 11.80 0.78 5.42
CA SER A 89 11.37 0.84 6.81
C SER A 89 11.00 2.25 7.31
N LYS A 90 11.62 3.29 6.75
CA LYS A 90 11.26 4.70 7.05
C LYS A 90 9.86 5.09 6.55
N HIS A 91 9.32 4.36 5.59
CA HIS A 91 8.01 4.61 4.99
C HIS A 91 6.88 3.75 5.60
N PHE A 92 7.23 2.73 6.39
CA PHE A 92 6.25 1.84 7.00
C PHE A 92 5.18 2.58 7.82
N PRO A 93 5.49 3.62 8.61
CA PRO A 93 4.44 4.35 9.32
C PRO A 93 3.38 4.93 8.38
N ARG A 94 3.79 5.47 7.23
CA ARG A 94 2.86 6.01 6.22
C ARG A 94 2.04 4.91 5.56
N LEU A 95 2.66 3.79 5.21
CA LEU A 95 1.96 2.63 4.64
C LEU A 95 0.93 2.05 5.63
N ILE A 96 1.27 1.95 6.91
CA ILE A 96 0.36 1.50 7.97
C ILE A 96 -0.83 2.45 8.05
N VAL A 97 -0.61 3.77 8.10
CA VAL A 97 -1.69 4.75 8.15
C VAL A 97 -2.64 4.63 6.94
N ILE A 98 -2.12 4.44 5.73
CA ILE A 98 -2.95 4.23 4.53
C ILE A 98 -3.85 2.99 4.70
N LEU A 99 -3.29 1.87 5.17
CA LEU A 99 -4.01 0.61 5.38
C LEU A 99 -5.09 0.73 6.46
N LEU A 100 -4.77 1.39 7.57
CA LEU A 100 -5.70 1.57 8.68
C LEU A 100 -6.85 2.52 8.32
N LYS A 101 -6.57 3.60 7.60
CA LYS A 101 -7.61 4.50 7.06
C LYS A 101 -8.55 3.73 6.13
N ALA A 102 -8.00 2.96 5.18
CA ALA A 102 -8.81 2.15 4.29
C ALA A 102 -9.67 1.12 5.03
N LEU A 103 -9.15 0.50 6.09
CA LEU A 103 -9.92 -0.44 6.91
C LEU A 103 -11.04 0.26 7.68
N TYR A 104 -10.77 1.45 8.21
CA TYR A 104 -11.77 2.29 8.87
C TYR A 104 -12.90 2.68 7.91
N ASP A 105 -12.55 3.18 6.72
CA ASP A 105 -13.53 3.58 5.69
C ASP A 105 -14.40 2.40 5.22
N LEU A 106 -13.83 1.19 5.19
CA LEU A 106 -14.58 -0.04 4.89
C LEU A 106 -15.42 -0.55 6.07
N SER A 107 -15.13 -0.13 7.30
CA SER A 107 -15.86 -0.56 8.49
C SER A 107 -17.17 0.23 8.70
N ASP A 108 -17.29 1.40 8.06
CA ASP A 108 -18.49 2.22 8.10
C ASP A 108 -19.68 1.52 7.42
N GLN A 109 -20.82 1.45 8.13
CA GLN A 109 -21.93 0.53 7.83
C GLN A 109 -22.62 0.82 6.48
N ASP A 110 -22.57 2.07 6.00
CA ASP A 110 -23.12 2.45 4.70
C ASP A 110 -22.29 1.91 3.51
N SER A 111 -21.03 1.55 3.74
CA SER A 111 -20.12 1.03 2.71
C SER A 111 -20.18 -0.50 2.55
N CYS A 112 -20.62 -1.23 3.59
CA CYS A 112 -20.62 -2.69 3.64
C CYS A 112 -21.67 -3.34 2.73
N ALA A 113 -22.90 -2.79 2.68
CA ALA A 113 -24.04 -3.44 2.04
C ALA A 113 -24.07 -3.35 0.48
N LYS A 114 -23.22 -2.51 -0.13
CA LYS A 114 -23.29 -2.20 -1.58
C LYS A 114 -22.05 -2.58 -2.39
N ASN A 115 -21.03 -3.17 -1.75
CA ASN A 115 -19.69 -3.13 -2.32
C ASN A 115 -19.20 -4.51 -2.74
N LYS A 116 -19.42 -4.82 -4.03
CA LYS A 116 -18.84 -5.98 -4.71
C LYS A 116 -17.32 -5.98 -4.44
N ASN A 117 -16.76 -7.08 -3.94
CA ASN A 117 -15.35 -7.25 -3.55
C ASN A 117 -14.96 -6.64 -2.18
N TYR A 118 -15.90 -6.45 -1.25
CA TYR A 118 -15.59 -6.12 0.15
C TYR A 118 -14.55 -7.06 0.78
N GLU A 119 -14.84 -8.36 0.78
CA GLU A 119 -13.98 -9.38 1.41
C GLU A 119 -12.58 -9.41 0.81
N ASN A 120 -12.45 -9.28 -0.52
CA ASN A 120 -11.15 -9.24 -1.20
C ASN A 120 -10.31 -8.04 -0.77
N ARG A 121 -10.94 -6.88 -0.58
CA ARG A 121 -10.24 -5.65 -0.16
C ARG A 121 -9.78 -5.76 1.28
N VAL A 122 -10.66 -6.19 2.19
CA VAL A 122 -10.29 -6.45 3.60
C VAL A 122 -9.17 -7.48 3.67
N SER A 123 -9.27 -8.59 2.94
CA SER A 123 -8.22 -9.62 2.88
C SER A 123 -6.88 -9.05 2.40
N SER A 124 -6.90 -8.21 1.35
CA SER A 124 -5.67 -7.59 0.82
C SER A 124 -5.04 -6.62 1.81
N ILE A 125 -5.84 -5.82 2.53
CA ILE A 125 -5.35 -4.94 3.60
C ILE A 125 -4.72 -5.74 4.73
N VAL A 126 -5.41 -6.79 5.20
CA VAL A 126 -4.94 -7.67 6.27
C VAL A 126 -3.64 -8.36 5.89
N GLN A 127 -3.49 -8.79 4.63
CA GLN A 127 -2.22 -9.34 4.13
C GLN A 127 -1.07 -8.35 4.23
N CYS A 128 -1.28 -7.08 3.86
CA CYS A 128 -0.26 -6.03 4.03
C CYS A 128 0.09 -5.80 5.50
N LEU A 129 -0.91 -5.69 6.38
CA LEU A 129 -0.69 -5.47 7.82
C LEU A 129 0.07 -6.65 8.45
N ASN A 130 -0.31 -7.89 8.13
CA ASN A 130 0.39 -9.08 8.60
C ASN A 130 1.84 -9.13 8.12
N LEU A 131 2.10 -8.71 6.88
CA LEU A 131 3.46 -8.60 6.37
C LEU A 131 4.27 -7.55 7.14
N LEU A 132 3.69 -6.38 7.39
CA LEU A 132 4.33 -5.30 8.16
C LEU A 132 4.58 -5.70 9.63
N MET A 133 3.67 -6.43 10.26
CA MET A 133 3.87 -6.99 11.61
C MET A 133 5.06 -7.93 11.69
N LYS A 134 5.28 -8.74 10.66
CA LYS A 134 6.43 -9.66 10.59
C LYS A 134 7.74 -8.91 10.35
N LEU A 135 7.73 -7.86 9.54
CA LEU A 135 8.94 -7.16 9.10
C LEU A 135 9.36 -6.03 10.04
N ALA A 136 8.42 -5.39 10.73
CA ALA A 136 8.67 -4.26 11.62
C ALA A 136 7.74 -4.28 12.85
N PRO A 137 7.86 -5.30 13.71
CA PRO A 137 6.98 -5.46 14.88
C PRO A 137 7.03 -4.26 15.83
N GLU A 138 8.20 -3.65 16.02
CA GLU A 138 8.35 -2.48 16.90
C GLU A 138 7.55 -1.27 16.41
N GLN A 139 7.55 -1.00 15.11
CA GLN A 139 6.81 0.13 14.54
C GLN A 139 5.30 -0.12 14.60
N MET A 140 4.87 -1.36 14.32
CA MET A 140 3.47 -1.77 14.47
C MET A 140 3.01 -1.66 15.93
N ASN A 141 3.84 -2.08 16.89
CA ASN A 141 3.53 -1.96 18.32
C ASN A 141 3.41 -0.51 18.76
N LYS A 142 4.32 0.36 18.31
CA LYS A 142 4.25 1.79 18.63
C LYS A 142 2.95 2.41 18.11
N ILE A 143 2.62 2.20 16.84
CA ILE A 143 1.38 2.69 16.25
C ILE A 143 0.15 2.08 16.96
N GLY A 144 0.19 0.79 17.30
CA GLY A 144 -0.87 0.14 18.06
C GLY A 144 -1.03 0.64 19.50
N CYS A 145 0.04 1.16 20.13
CA CYS A 145 -0.05 1.87 21.41
C CYS A 145 -0.70 3.24 21.22
N ASP A 146 -0.26 4.01 20.23
CA ASP A 146 -0.79 5.34 19.91
C ASP A 146 -2.29 5.27 19.55
N LEU A 147 -2.73 4.22 18.85
CA LEU A 147 -4.12 4.00 18.49
C LEU A 147 -4.99 3.54 19.67
N ARG A 148 -4.41 2.84 20.65
CA ARG A 148 -5.15 2.44 21.87
C ARG A 148 -5.39 3.60 22.83
N THR A 149 -4.61 4.67 22.70
CA THR A 149 -4.90 5.93 23.38
C THR A 149 -6.02 6.73 22.70
N ASP A 150 -6.45 6.35 21.49
CA ASP A 150 -7.58 6.94 20.79
C ASP A 150 -8.83 6.05 20.91
N SER A 151 -9.86 6.56 21.60
CA SER A 151 -11.09 5.83 21.90
C SER A 151 -11.89 5.37 20.68
N THR A 152 -11.73 6.03 19.52
CA THR A 152 -12.49 5.70 18.31
C THR A 152 -11.94 4.51 17.51
N PHE A 153 -10.65 4.19 17.65
CA PHE A 153 -10.02 3.12 16.87
C PHE A 153 -10.08 1.73 17.52
N CYS A 154 -10.27 1.68 18.85
CA CYS A 154 -10.32 0.44 19.61
C CYS A 154 -11.47 -0.51 19.21
N GLU A 155 -12.58 0.01 18.70
CA GLU A 155 -13.72 -0.82 18.28
C GLU A 155 -13.47 -1.52 16.94
N VAL A 156 -12.77 -0.86 16.01
CA VAL A 156 -12.43 -1.43 14.69
C VAL A 156 -11.37 -2.53 14.84
N VAL A 157 -10.35 -2.33 15.68
CA VAL A 157 -9.29 -3.34 15.90
C VAL A 157 -9.86 -4.63 16.49
N LYS A 158 -10.72 -4.54 17.51
CA LYS A 158 -11.35 -5.71 18.14
C LYS A 158 -12.21 -6.56 17.19
N LYS A 159 -12.64 -5.98 16.05
CA LYS A 159 -13.47 -6.67 15.07
C LYS A 159 -12.64 -7.52 14.10
N TYR A 160 -11.35 -7.21 13.92
CA TYR A 160 -10.50 -7.83 12.90
C TYR A 160 -9.22 -8.48 13.45
N PHE A 161 -8.93 -8.32 14.75
CA PHE A 161 -7.79 -8.91 15.47
C PHE A 161 -8.24 -9.43 16.84
#